data_AF-A0A2M8ANB2-F1
#
_entry.id   AF-A0A2M8ANB2-F1
#
_cell.length_a   1.000
_cell.length_b   1.000
_cell.length_c   1.000
_cell.angle_alpha   90.00
_cell.angle_beta   90.00
_cell.angle_gamma   90.00
#
_symmetry.space_group_name_H-M   'P 1'
#
loop_
_entity.id
_entity.type
_entity.pdbx_description
1 polymer ?
#
loop_
_entity_poly.entity_id
_entity_poly.type
_entity_poly.pdbx_seq_one_letter_code
_entity_poly.pdbx_strand_id
1 'polypeptide(L)'
;MPSVAVIIAARMKSTRFPNKPLVYLGDKPMIRRTFDNAEKAGYDTFVLSDSQEVLNEIPADNRIMTSTECRDGTHRCMTVIG
;
A
#
# COMPACT_ATOMS: atom_id res chain seq x y z
N MET A 1 -10.61 22.84 -5.23
CA MET A 1 -9.35 22.39 -5.86
C MET A 1 -9.40 20.87 -5.86
N PRO A 2 -9.07 20.16 -6.94
CA PRO A 2 -8.93 18.72 -6.83
C PRO A 2 -7.80 18.42 -5.85
N SER A 3 -8.10 17.72 -4.76
CA SER A 3 -7.12 17.20 -3.80
C SER A 3 -6.41 16.01 -4.44
N VAL A 4 -5.08 16.10 -4.58
CA VAL A 4 -4.24 15.05 -5.16
C VAL A 4 -3.70 14.17 -4.02
N ALA A 5 -3.78 12.86 -4.18
CA ALA A 5 -3.26 11.88 -3.22
C ALA A 5 -2.43 10.79 -3.90
N VAL A 6 -1.50 10.19 -3.15
CA VAL A 6 -0.70 9.03 -3.55
C VAL A 6 -1.32 7.76 -2.97
N ILE A 7 -1.61 6.79 -3.84
CA ILE A 7 -2.15 5.49 -3.46
C ILE A 7 -1.14 4.39 -3.79
N ILE A 8 -0.73 3.62 -2.79
CA ILE A 8 0.18 2.48 -2.91
C ILE A 8 -0.63 1.19 -2.76
N ALA A 9 -0.93 0.52 -3.87
CA ALA A 9 -1.62 -0.77 -3.86
C ALA A 9 -0.62 -1.93 -3.60
N ALA A 10 -0.69 -2.55 -2.43
CA ALA A 10 0.17 -3.64 -2.01
C ALA A 10 -0.64 -4.92 -1.74
N ARG A 11 -0.32 -6.01 -2.44
CA ARG A 11 -0.95 -7.33 -2.22
C ARG A 11 0.06 -8.31 -1.65
N MET A 12 -0.38 -9.19 -0.75
CA MET A 12 0.50 -10.24 -0.22
C MET A 12 0.82 -11.30 -1.28
N LYS A 13 -0.19 -11.69 -2.07
CA LYS A 13 -0.06 -12.79 -3.05
C LYS A 13 0.80 -12.38 -4.24
N SER A 14 1.97 -13.01 -4.36
CA SER A 14 2.90 -12.84 -5.47
C SER A 14 3.62 -14.15 -5.76
N THR A 15 3.48 -14.65 -6.99
CA THR A 15 4.06 -15.94 -7.42
C THR A 15 5.54 -15.84 -7.76
N ARG A 16 5.98 -14.68 -8.29
CA ARG A 16 7.37 -14.44 -8.70
C ARG A 16 8.26 -13.98 -7.55
N PHE A 17 7.66 -13.36 -6.54
CA PHE A 17 8.38 -12.91 -5.36
C PHE A 17 7.46 -13.00 -4.13
N PRO A 18 7.46 -14.14 -3.43
CA PRO A 18 6.57 -14.39 -2.29
C PRO A 18 6.74 -13.34 -1.19
N ASN A 19 5.63 -12.96 -0.54
CA ASN A 19 5.59 -12.00 0.58
C ASN A 19 6.29 -10.66 0.30
N LYS A 20 6.38 -10.27 -0.97
CA LYS A 20 7.11 -9.09 -1.46
C LYS A 20 6.97 -7.84 -0.57
N PRO A 21 5.76 -7.42 -0.14
CA PRO A 21 5.63 -6.20 0.66
C PRO A 21 6.37 -6.23 2.01
N LEU A 22 6.51 -7.41 2.61
CA LEU A 22 7.12 -7.62 3.93
C LEU A 22 8.61 -8.01 3.85
N VAL A 23 9.17 -8.16 2.66
CA VAL A 23 10.61 -8.41 2.51
C VAL A 23 11.39 -7.20 3.01
N TYR A 24 12.33 -7.42 3.92
CA TYR A 24 13.21 -6.38 4.44
C TYR A 24 14.22 -5.92 3.39
N LEU A 25 14.33 -4.61 3.24
CA LEU A 25 15.31 -3.92 2.41
C LEU A 25 16.20 -3.06 3.31
N GLY A 26 17.12 -3.74 4.01
CA GLY A 26 17.88 -3.16 5.11
C GLY A 26 17.13 -3.31 6.43
N ASP A 27 16.90 -2.19 7.11
CA ASP A 27 16.25 -2.10 8.42
C ASP A 27 14.72 -2.04 8.37
N LYS A 28 14.14 -1.89 7.18
CA LYS A 28 12.68 -1.70 6.98
C LYS A 28 12.12 -2.66 5.94
N PRO A 29 10.85 -3.12 6.09
CA PRO A 29 10.17 -3.85 5.03
C PRO A 29 9.92 -2.95 3.81
N MET A 30 9.82 -3.59 2.65
CA MET A 30 9.65 -2.92 1.35
C MET A 30 8.49 -1.92 1.39
N ILE A 31 7.34 -2.31 1.94
CA ILE A 31 6.16 -1.44 1.97
C ILE A 31 6.35 -0.18 2.82
N ARG A 32 6.98 -0.31 3.99
CA ARG A 32 7.32 0.82 4.85
C ARG A 32 8.25 1.78 4.14
N ARG A 33 9.27 1.25 3.45
CA ARG A 33 10.22 2.05 2.68
C ARG A 33 9.58 2.77 1.49
N THR A 34 8.62 2.14 0.81
CA THR A 34 7.85 2.78 -0.27
C THR A 34 6.97 3.90 0.28
N PHE A 35 6.27 3.67 1.38
CA PHE A 35 5.44 4.67 2.06
C PHE A 35 6.27 5.89 2.51
N ASP A 36 7.37 5.66 3.24
CA ASP A 36 8.26 6.73 3.72
C ASP A 36 8.80 7.62 2.59
N ASN A 37 9.03 7.05 1.41
CA ASN A 37 9.53 7.82 0.26
C ASN A 37 8.40 8.56 -0.46
N ALA A 38 7.19 7.99 -0.50
CA ALA A 38 6.03 8.67 -1.06
C ALA A 38 5.62 9.90 -0.24
N GLU A 39 5.64 9.81 1.10
CA GLU A 39 5.30 10.93 1.98
C GLU A 39 6.21 12.15 1.77
N LYS A 40 7.46 11.96 1.36
CA LYS A 40 8.39 13.06 1.05
C LYS A 40 7.91 13.95 -0.09
N ALA A 41 6.98 13.47 -0.93
CA ALA A 41 6.39 14.26 -1.99
C ALA A 41 5.37 15.30 -1.48
N GLY A 42 4.97 15.23 -0.21
CA GLY A 42 4.07 16.21 0.43
C GLY A 42 2.60 16.06 0.05
N TYR A 43 2.18 14.88 -0.43
CA TYR A 43 0.79 14.55 -0.72
C TYR A 43 0.22 13.58 0.31
N ASP A 44 -1.09 13.63 0.53
CA ASP A 44 -1.80 12.62 1.31
C ASP A 44 -1.51 11.24 0.71
N THR A 45 -0.95 10.34 1.52
CA THR A 45 -0.42 9.06 1.06
C THR A 45 -1.11 7.92 1.79
N PHE A 46 -1.63 6.94 1.04
CA PHE A 46 -2.32 5.79 1.62
C PHE A 46 -1.81 4.47 1.02
N VAL A 47 -1.79 3.43 1.84
CA VAL A 47 -1.51 2.05 1.44
C VAL A 47 -2.79 1.24 1.44
N LEU A 48 -3.10 0.61 0.31
CA LEU A 48 -4.22 -0.32 0.17
C LEU A 48 -3.70 -1.74 0.18
N SER A 49 -4.17 -2.58 1.09
CA SER A 49 -3.80 -4.00 1.12
C SER A 49 -4.95 -4.91 1.53
N ASP A 50 -4.85 -6.17 1.13
CA ASP A 50 -5.71 -7.28 1.57
C ASP A 50 -5.13 -8.04 2.77
N SER A 51 -3.98 -7.60 3.30
CA SER A 51 -3.29 -8.26 4.39
C SER A 51 -3.10 -7.33 5.58
N GLN A 52 -3.56 -7.78 6.75
CA GLN A 52 -3.36 -7.05 7.99
C GLN A 52 -1.87 -6.91 8.35
N GLU A 53 -1.05 -7.91 8.02
CA GLU A 53 0.40 -7.87 8.26
C GLU A 53 1.05 -6.72 7.48
N VAL A 54 0.66 -6.52 6.21
CA VAL A 54 1.15 -5.40 5.40
C VAL A 54 0.71 -4.06 5.99
N LEU A 55 -0.55 -3.96 6.42
CA LEU A 55 -1.09 -2.72 6.99
C LEU A 55 -0.50 -2.40 8.37
N ASN A 56 -0.01 -3.39 9.11
CA ASN A 56 0.64 -3.17 10.41
C ASN A 56 1.97 -2.41 10.29
N GLU A 57 2.60 -2.42 9.11
CA GLU A 57 3.83 -1.64 8.82
C GLU A 57 3.55 -0.14 8.56
N ILE A 58 2.28 0.25 8.45
CA ILE A 58 1.84 1.58 8.02
C ILE A 58 1.06 2.26 9.15
N PRO A 59 1.16 3.60 9.33
CA PRO A 59 0.38 4.32 10.33
C PRO A 59 -1.13 4.11 10.15
N ALA A 60 -1.86 4.13 11.26
CA ALA A 60 -3.29 3.77 11.27
C ALA A 60 -4.14 4.63 10.34
N ASP A 61 -3.80 5.91 10.18
CA ASP A 61 -4.56 6.85 9.36
C ASP A 61 -4.22 6.76 7.87
N ASN A 62 -3.14 6.06 7.51
CA ASN A 62 -2.63 5.96 6.13
C ASN A 62 -2.84 4.56 5.52
N ARG A 63 -3.66 3.72 6.14
CA ARG A 63 -3.80 2.31 5.77
C ARG A 63 -5.27 1.95 5.56
N ILE A 64 -5.56 1.26 4.47
CA ILE A 64 -6.94 0.86 4.13
C ILE A 64 -6.94 -0.62 3.75
N MET A 65 -7.78 -1.38 4.45
CA MET A 65 -8.06 -2.77 4.10
C MET A 65 -8.94 -2.82 2.85
N THR A 66 -8.53 -3.64 1.89
CA THR A 66 -9.22 -3.81 0.60
C THR A 66 -9.43 -5.28 0.29
N SER A 67 -10.45 -5.61 -0.50
CA SER A 67 -10.85 -7.00 -0.75
C SER A 67 -9.76 -7.82 -1.46
N THR A 68 -9.67 -9.11 -1.14
CA THR A 68 -8.87 -10.11 -1.87
C THR A 68 -9.34 -10.31 -3.30
N GLU A 69 -10.60 -9.96 -3.59
CA GLU A 69 -11.23 -10.10 -4.92
C GLU A 69 -10.82 -8.99 -5.91
N CYS A 70 -9.96 -8.07 -5.49
CA CYS A 70 -9.39 -7.06 -6.38
C CYS A 70 -8.51 -7.72 -7.45
N ARG A 71 -9.04 -7.85 -8.67
CA ARG A 71 -8.36 -8.39 -9.86
C ARG A 71 -6.92 -7.88 -10.07
N ASP A 72 -6.71 -6.58 -9.87
CA ASP A 72 -5.43 -5.91 -10.08
C ASP A 72 -5.32 -4.64 -9.22
N GLY A 73 -4.19 -3.92 -9.36
CA GLY A 73 -3.94 -2.68 -8.64
C GLY A 73 -4.92 -1.56 -9.01
N THR A 74 -5.33 -1.46 -10.27
CA THR A 74 -6.28 -0.44 -10.73
C THR A 74 -7.66 -0.66 -10.10
N HIS A 75 -8.16 -1.90 -10.10
CA HIS A 75 -9.40 -2.25 -9.43
C HIS A 75 -9.33 -1.92 -7.93
N ARG A 76 -8.20 -2.23 -7.27
CA ARG A 76 -8.01 -1.89 -5.85
C ARG A 76 -8.11 -0.39 -5.61
N CYS A 77 -7.45 0.44 -6.42
CA CYS A 77 -7.55 1.89 -6.29
C CYS A 77 -8.99 2.41 -6.49
N MET A 78 -9.74 1.85 -7.46
CA MET A 78 -11.14 2.25 -7.69
C MET A 78 -12.06 1.96 -6.50
N THR A 79 -11.71 1.06 -5.58
CA THR A 79 -12.55 0.78 -4.40
C THR A 79 -12.58 1.91 -3.37
N VAL A 80 -11.65 2.88 -3.46
CA VAL A 80 -11.48 3.96 -2.47
C VAL A 80 -11.49 5.37 -3.09
N ILE A 81 -11.47 5.47 -4.41
CA ILE A 81 -11.55 6.74 -5.13
C ILE A 81 -13.02 7.01 -5.48
N GLY A 82 -13.55 8.15 -5.03
CA GLY A 82 -14.92 8.60 -5.28
C GLY A 82 -14.96 10.10 -5.54
#